data_AF-A0A9P3NL80-F1
#
_entry.id   AF-A0A9P3NL80-F1
#
_cell.length_a   1.000
_cell.length_b   1.000
_cell.length_c   1.000
_cell.angle_alpha   90.00
_cell.angle_beta   90.00
_cell.angle_gamma   90.00
#
_symmetry.space_group_name_H-M   'P 1'
#
loop_
_entity.id
_entity.type
_entity.pdbx_description
1 polymer ?
#
loop_
_entity_poly.entity_id
_entity_poly.type
_entity_poly.pdbx_seq_one_letter_code
_entity_poly.pdbx_strand_id
1 'polypeptide(L)'
;MAYVYRLCAFGILLLLGLIARANASVHPYKGNRFFHTADAFLFRGGREGLFSSTPEAVAHWTTIGKAVANGKAYVRFQHLTFHRPIWEARDAPVAGQTGLIEALLFEVGDRARIGHTSPTGTRSFCCTPELVRKTGCNPGHLIVRPRDDDSKWPRVVEINFMGNDSAVEAAPSEIHITRTGMYYLWFVICDKNLAEVSVTGGTVWKNPSGYLPGMMTPYLNFFGAMSIAYLLLGVLWLLQYVRFWRDVVSLQHCITAVLFLGMVEMAAWYFDFVNFNASGYRPMGITVWAVSVGAVRKTVSRILILVVAMGFGVVRPTLGGLSGKVLALGGAYLVAAEGLDVMQNVGAIDDLSSGERVILVLPVAVLDAAFILWIFTALSKTLSQLQAKRTTHKLELYRRFTNMLALSVLVSVAWIGYEIFFKVTDPFNERWQADWITGCFWHVLTLLLLCIICILWAPSQSSTRYAYSEDVPEEDDELVGLTKVVPSAGEAEEGLEEDELEQGKLE
;
A
#
# COMPACT_ATOMS: atom_id res chain seq x y z
N MET A 1 -18.53 -25.22 1.54
CA MET A 1 -17.14 -24.80 1.22
C MET A 1 -16.88 -24.67 -0.28
N ALA A 2 -17.10 -25.70 -1.11
CA ALA A 2 -16.78 -25.66 -2.55
C ALA A 2 -17.44 -24.51 -3.36
N TYR A 3 -18.64 -24.09 -2.98
CA TYR A 3 -19.36 -22.99 -3.65
C TYR A 3 -18.72 -21.62 -3.42
N VAL A 4 -18.24 -21.36 -2.20
CA VAL A 4 -17.56 -20.11 -1.82
C VAL A 4 -16.18 -20.02 -2.47
N TYR A 5 -15.44 -21.14 -2.54
CA TYR A 5 -14.19 -21.23 -3.29
C TYR A 5 -14.38 -20.97 -4.79
N ARG A 6 -15.45 -21.51 -5.39
CA ARG A 6 -15.77 -21.26 -6.81
C ARG A 6 -16.18 -19.82 -7.07
N LEU A 7 -16.97 -19.19 -6.19
CA LEU A 7 -17.35 -17.77 -6.30
C LEU A 7 -16.15 -16.83 -6.11
N CYS A 8 -15.26 -17.11 -5.16
CA CYS A 8 -14.04 -16.33 -4.96
C CYS A 8 -13.07 -16.50 -6.15
N ALA A 9 -12.88 -17.73 -6.62
CA ALA A 9 -12.03 -18.00 -7.79
C ALA A 9 -12.59 -17.36 -9.07
N PHE A 10 -13.91 -17.38 -9.26
CA PHE A 10 -14.57 -16.73 -10.40
C PHE A 10 -14.47 -15.21 -10.29
N GLY A 11 -14.63 -14.63 -9.09
CA GLY A 11 -14.42 -13.19 -8.85
C GLY A 11 -12.97 -12.74 -9.14
N ILE A 12 -11.98 -13.53 -8.73
CA ILE A 12 -10.56 -13.29 -9.01
C ILE A 12 -10.28 -13.41 -10.52
N LEU A 13 -10.81 -14.43 -11.20
CA LEU A 13 -10.66 -14.59 -12.66
C LEU A 13 -11.32 -13.47 -13.46
N LEU A 14 -12.47 -12.95 -13.00
CA LEU A 14 -13.18 -11.84 -13.64
C LEU A 14 -12.45 -10.50 -13.44
N LEU A 15 -11.80 -10.31 -12.27
CA LEU A 15 -10.91 -9.18 -11.99
C LEU A 15 -9.60 -9.25 -12.81
N LEU A 16 -9.06 -10.45 -13.04
CA LEU A 16 -7.90 -10.67 -13.90
C LEU A 16 -8.21 -10.43 -15.40
N GLY A 17 -9.49 -10.49 -15.80
CA GLY A 17 -9.94 -10.23 -17.18
C GLY A 17 -9.98 -8.75 -17.59
N LEU A 18 -9.87 -7.81 -16.63
CA LEU A 18 -9.95 -6.36 -16.87
C LEU A 18 -8.59 -5.65 -16.91
N ILE A 19 -7.50 -6.41 -17.04
CA ILE A 19 -6.14 -5.91 -16.90
C ILE A 19 -5.70 -5.14 -18.16
N ALA A 20 -5.85 -3.81 -18.15
CA ALA A 20 -5.25 -2.90 -19.12
C ALA A 20 -3.85 -2.46 -18.67
N ARG A 21 -2.95 -2.15 -19.61
CA ARG A 21 -1.58 -1.66 -19.32
C ARG A 21 -1.60 -0.49 -18.32
N ALA A 22 -0.92 -0.65 -17.19
CA ALA A 22 -0.69 0.41 -16.22
C ALA A 22 0.48 1.29 -16.68
N ASN A 23 0.19 2.56 -16.88
CA ASN A 23 1.15 3.57 -17.30
C ASN A 23 1.65 4.32 -16.07
N ALA A 24 2.92 4.72 -16.10
CA ALA A 24 3.51 5.49 -15.02
C ALA A 24 4.46 6.53 -15.59
N SER A 25 5.78 6.32 -15.64
CA SER A 25 6.71 7.33 -16.17
C SER A 25 6.72 7.48 -17.69
N VAL A 26 6.19 6.48 -18.38
CA VAL A 26 5.71 6.67 -19.75
C VAL A 26 4.20 6.84 -19.71
N HIS A 27 3.73 8.01 -20.13
CA HIS A 27 2.32 8.34 -20.25
C HIS A 27 1.89 8.23 -21.73
N PRO A 28 1.25 7.13 -22.16
CA PRO A 28 0.68 7.02 -23.48
C PRO A 28 -0.72 7.64 -23.54
N TYR A 29 -1.00 8.29 -24.66
CA TYR A 29 -2.30 8.90 -24.97
C TYR A 29 -3.00 8.08 -26.04
N LYS A 30 -4.28 7.73 -25.82
CA LYS A 30 -5.03 6.79 -26.66
C LYS A 30 -6.23 7.46 -27.35
N GLY A 31 -6.00 8.61 -27.96
CA GLY A 31 -7.07 9.37 -28.64
C GLY A 31 -8.01 10.08 -27.66
N ASN A 32 -7.51 10.40 -26.46
CA ASN A 32 -8.29 11.11 -25.45
C ASN A 32 -8.57 12.54 -25.92
N ARG A 33 -9.73 13.07 -25.53
CA ARG A 33 -10.19 14.42 -25.88
C ARG A 33 -9.84 15.43 -24.79
N PHE A 34 -9.79 16.70 -25.17
CA PHE A 34 -9.57 17.81 -24.26
C PHE A 34 -10.86 18.14 -23.50
N PHE A 35 -10.73 18.61 -22.26
CA PHE A 35 -11.86 19.09 -21.47
C PHE A 35 -11.87 20.62 -21.43
N HIS A 36 -13.06 21.19 -21.49
CA HIS A 36 -13.24 22.63 -21.45
C HIS A 36 -13.00 23.18 -20.03
N THR A 37 -12.13 24.17 -19.89
CA THR A 37 -11.82 24.85 -18.64
C THR A 37 -11.80 26.36 -18.85
N ALA A 38 -12.83 27.06 -18.36
CA ALA A 38 -12.99 28.51 -18.48
C ALA A 38 -12.95 29.01 -19.94
N ASP A 39 -11.80 29.45 -20.43
CA ASP A 39 -11.55 30.03 -21.75
C ASP A 39 -10.60 29.19 -22.62
N ALA A 40 -10.21 27.99 -22.16
CA ALA A 40 -9.29 27.10 -22.85
C ALA A 40 -9.80 25.65 -22.89
N PHE A 41 -9.31 24.87 -23.85
CA PHE A 41 -9.40 23.41 -23.82
C PHE A 41 -8.09 22.84 -23.27
N LEU A 42 -8.19 21.99 -22.26
CA LEU A 42 -7.05 21.47 -21.52
C LEU A 42 -6.99 19.95 -21.62
N PHE A 43 -5.79 19.41 -21.79
CA PHE A 43 -5.50 18.00 -21.57
C PHE A 43 -4.33 17.87 -20.61
N ARG A 44 -4.46 17.00 -19.60
CA ARG A 44 -3.40 16.74 -18.62
C ARG A 44 -2.50 15.65 -19.18
N GLY A 45 -1.34 16.04 -19.71
CA GLY A 45 -0.36 15.14 -20.31
C GLY A 45 0.41 14.30 -19.30
N GLY A 46 0.58 14.76 -18.06
CA GLY A 46 1.25 13.97 -17.03
C GLY A 46 1.57 14.80 -15.80
N ARG A 47 1.85 14.12 -14.70
CA ARG A 47 2.28 14.71 -13.44
C ARG A 47 3.23 13.77 -12.72
N GLU A 48 4.50 14.16 -12.60
CA GLU A 48 5.49 13.39 -11.86
C GLU A 48 6.46 14.26 -11.06
N GLY A 49 6.95 13.70 -9.96
CA GLY A 49 8.11 14.24 -9.26
C GLY A 49 9.38 13.94 -10.05
N LEU A 50 10.16 14.97 -10.35
CA LEU A 50 11.44 14.82 -11.04
C LEU A 50 12.55 15.42 -10.19
N PHE A 51 13.66 14.69 -10.09
CA PHE A 51 14.91 15.18 -9.53
C PHE A 51 15.71 15.91 -10.61
N SER A 52 16.52 16.90 -10.20
CA SER A 52 17.45 17.58 -11.11
C SER A 52 18.50 16.63 -11.68
N SER A 53 18.89 16.86 -12.92
CA SER A 53 20.04 16.18 -13.53
C SER A 53 21.32 16.43 -12.72
N THR A 54 22.23 15.45 -12.68
CA THR A 54 23.53 15.65 -12.02
C THR A 54 24.41 16.59 -12.83
N PRO A 55 25.30 17.39 -12.20
CA PRO A 55 26.16 18.33 -12.91
C PRO A 55 27.01 17.68 -14.01
N GLU A 56 27.52 16.48 -13.79
CA GLU A 56 28.31 15.73 -14.77
C GLU A 56 27.48 15.32 -15.98
N ALA A 57 26.23 14.91 -15.74
CA ALA A 57 25.30 14.52 -16.80
C ALA A 57 24.88 15.71 -17.66
N VAL A 58 24.76 16.90 -17.06
CA VAL A 58 24.52 18.16 -17.78
C VAL A 58 25.72 18.55 -18.64
N ALA A 59 26.94 18.43 -18.10
CA ALA A 59 28.18 18.74 -18.84
C ALA A 59 28.37 17.83 -20.08
N HIS A 60 27.91 16.57 -19.99
CA HIS A 60 28.10 15.55 -21.02
C HIS A 60 26.77 15.08 -21.63
N TRP A 61 25.83 15.99 -21.87
CA TRP A 61 24.47 15.65 -22.29
C TRP A 61 24.39 14.86 -23.61
N THR A 62 25.24 15.16 -24.59
CA THR A 62 25.24 14.47 -25.90
C THR A 62 25.83 13.06 -25.84
N THR A 63 26.48 12.69 -24.74
CA THR A 63 27.11 11.39 -24.58
C THR A 63 26.06 10.33 -24.29
N ILE A 64 26.03 9.26 -25.09
CA ILE A 64 25.10 8.14 -24.90
C ILE A 64 25.62 7.29 -23.73
N GLY A 65 25.07 7.52 -22.54
CA GLY A 65 25.30 6.63 -21.40
C GLY A 65 24.63 5.28 -21.65
N LYS A 66 25.38 4.18 -21.50
CA LYS A 66 24.85 2.81 -21.69
C LYS A 66 23.88 2.38 -20.58
N ALA A 67 23.92 3.02 -19.42
CA ALA A 67 23.09 2.69 -18.26
C ALA A 67 21.78 3.51 -18.24
N VAL A 68 20.71 2.89 -17.73
CA VAL A 68 19.43 3.57 -17.48
C VAL A 68 19.62 4.65 -16.42
N ALA A 69 20.33 4.36 -15.32
CA ALA A 69 20.78 5.35 -14.35
C ALA A 69 22.04 6.06 -14.87
N ASN A 70 21.85 7.18 -15.56
CA ASN A 70 22.94 7.96 -16.17
C ASN A 70 23.00 9.41 -15.69
N GLY A 71 22.32 9.73 -14.60
CA GLY A 71 22.33 11.08 -14.01
C GLY A 71 21.47 12.10 -14.74
N LYS A 72 20.87 11.75 -15.90
CA LYS A 72 20.04 12.66 -16.70
C LYS A 72 18.58 12.58 -16.27
N ALA A 73 17.97 13.75 -16.06
CA ALA A 73 16.55 13.90 -15.86
C ALA A 73 15.93 14.74 -16.98
N TYR A 74 14.91 14.21 -17.63
CA TYR A 74 14.26 14.88 -18.75
C TYR A 74 12.81 14.45 -18.93
N VAL A 75 12.05 15.31 -19.62
CA VAL A 75 10.77 14.97 -20.22
C VAL A 75 10.94 14.98 -21.73
N ARG A 76 10.52 13.90 -22.39
CA ARG A 76 10.65 13.73 -23.84
C ARG A 76 9.31 13.38 -24.48
N PHE A 77 9.00 14.01 -25.60
CA PHE A 77 7.83 13.63 -26.41
C PHE A 77 8.15 12.41 -27.29
N GLN A 78 7.25 11.42 -27.30
CA GLN A 78 7.41 10.18 -28.04
C GLN A 78 6.22 9.98 -28.97
N HIS A 79 6.41 10.24 -30.26
CA HIS A 79 5.37 10.14 -31.30
C HIS A 79 4.07 10.88 -30.95
N LEU A 80 4.22 12.02 -30.26
CA LEU A 80 3.10 12.83 -29.79
C LEU A 80 2.40 13.47 -30.99
N THR A 81 1.19 13.02 -31.28
CA THR A 81 0.44 13.45 -32.46
C THR A 81 -0.95 13.91 -32.07
N PHE A 82 -1.34 15.09 -32.55
CA PHE A 82 -2.66 15.67 -32.35
C PHE A 82 -3.48 15.54 -33.61
N HIS A 83 -4.74 15.15 -33.47
CA HIS A 83 -5.67 14.95 -34.57
C HIS A 83 -6.85 15.89 -34.40
N ARG A 84 -7.07 16.74 -35.41
CA ARG A 84 -8.30 17.55 -35.52
C ARG A 84 -9.30 16.84 -36.45
N PRO A 85 -10.61 17.02 -36.25
CA PRO A 85 -11.61 16.49 -37.16
C PRO A 85 -11.37 16.87 -38.62
N ILE A 86 -11.72 15.95 -39.53
CA ILE A 86 -11.53 16.12 -40.97
C ILE A 86 -12.34 17.32 -41.50
N TRP A 87 -13.50 17.62 -40.92
CA TRP A 87 -14.32 18.76 -41.33
C TRP A 87 -13.65 20.09 -40.97
N GLU A 88 -13.10 20.25 -39.76
CA GLU A 88 -12.29 21.42 -39.38
C GLU A 88 -11.07 21.57 -40.30
N ALA A 89 -10.42 20.45 -40.63
CA ALA A 89 -9.26 20.46 -41.51
C ALA A 89 -9.60 20.91 -42.95
N ARG A 90 -10.80 20.58 -43.46
CA ARG A 90 -11.25 20.99 -44.80
C ARG A 90 -11.59 22.48 -44.88
N ASP A 91 -12.13 23.03 -43.81
CA ASP A 91 -12.48 24.44 -43.73
C ASP A 91 -11.25 25.33 -43.46
N ALA A 92 -10.13 24.72 -43.07
CA ALA A 92 -8.87 25.41 -42.85
C ALA A 92 -8.21 25.86 -44.18
N PRO A 93 -7.51 27.02 -44.18
CA PRO A 93 -6.70 27.45 -45.31
C PRO A 93 -5.72 26.37 -45.79
N VAL A 94 -5.46 26.29 -47.09
CA VAL A 94 -4.56 25.28 -47.70
C VAL A 94 -3.11 25.43 -47.24
N ALA A 95 -2.70 26.64 -46.83
CA ALA A 95 -1.35 26.94 -46.38
C ALA A 95 -1.36 27.90 -45.18
N GLY A 96 -0.27 27.88 -44.42
CA GLY A 96 -0.10 28.68 -43.20
C GLY A 96 -0.39 27.90 -41.92
N GLN A 97 -0.21 28.55 -40.78
CA GLN A 97 -0.56 28.00 -39.47
C GLN A 97 -2.07 28.15 -39.28
N THR A 98 -2.77 27.03 -39.09
CA THR A 98 -4.25 26.99 -39.03
C THR A 98 -4.77 26.46 -37.70
N GLY A 99 -3.89 26.32 -36.71
CA GLY A 99 -4.24 25.88 -35.38
C GLY A 99 -3.01 25.78 -34.48
N LEU A 100 -3.11 26.27 -33.25
CA LEU A 100 -2.02 26.27 -32.26
C LEU A 100 -2.40 25.43 -31.05
N ILE A 101 -1.48 24.54 -30.66
CA ILE A 101 -1.51 23.78 -29.41
C ILE A 101 -0.24 24.12 -28.64
N GLU A 102 -0.37 24.46 -27.37
CA GLU A 102 0.76 24.79 -26.50
C GLU A 102 0.95 23.70 -25.44
N ALA A 103 2.08 22.99 -25.52
CA ALA A 103 2.51 22.06 -24.50
C ALA A 103 3.26 22.81 -23.40
N LEU A 104 2.60 22.99 -22.26
CA LEU A 104 3.10 23.69 -21.09
C LEU A 104 3.66 22.68 -20.08
N LEU A 105 4.98 22.69 -19.90
CA LEU A 105 5.67 21.97 -18.82
C LEU A 105 6.06 22.97 -17.72
N PHE A 106 5.62 22.72 -16.49
CA PHE A 106 5.84 23.63 -15.37
C PHE A 106 6.04 22.90 -14.06
N GLU A 107 6.77 23.52 -13.14
CA GLU A 107 6.93 23.05 -11.77
C GLU A 107 5.78 23.61 -10.90
N VAL A 108 5.34 22.88 -9.88
CA VAL A 108 4.15 23.24 -9.07
C VAL A 108 4.24 24.63 -8.44
N GLY A 109 5.44 25.10 -8.06
CA GLY A 109 5.69 26.45 -7.56
C GLY A 109 5.45 27.54 -8.61
N ASP A 110 5.59 27.22 -9.90
CA ASP A 110 5.27 28.16 -10.98
C ASP A 110 3.77 28.23 -11.30
N ARG A 111 2.91 27.50 -10.57
CA ARG A 111 1.45 27.51 -10.80
C ARG A 111 0.84 28.90 -10.83
N ALA A 112 1.35 29.83 -10.02
CA ALA A 112 0.83 31.21 -9.96
C ALA A 112 1.23 32.06 -11.19
N ARG A 113 2.21 31.60 -11.97
CA ARG A 113 2.71 32.27 -13.19
C ARG A 113 1.90 31.90 -14.44
N ILE A 114 0.98 30.95 -14.34
CA ILE A 114 0.17 30.43 -15.45
C ILE A 114 -1.24 31.04 -15.40
N GLY A 115 -1.69 31.62 -16.50
CA GLY A 115 -2.98 32.30 -16.58
C GLY A 115 -3.02 33.65 -15.86
N HIS A 116 -4.17 34.31 -15.92
CA HIS A 116 -4.47 35.56 -15.24
C HIS A 116 -5.75 35.41 -14.42
N THR A 117 -5.67 35.73 -13.13
CA THR A 117 -6.84 35.75 -12.26
C THR A 117 -7.45 37.14 -12.24
N SER A 118 -8.69 37.26 -12.68
CA SER A 118 -9.50 38.48 -12.60
C SER A 118 -9.76 38.85 -11.12
N PRO A 119 -10.00 40.14 -10.80
CA PRO A 119 -10.46 40.55 -9.46
C PRO A 119 -11.72 39.82 -8.98
N THR A 120 -12.53 39.28 -9.90
CA THR A 120 -13.72 38.47 -9.61
C THR A 120 -13.41 37.02 -9.22
N GLY A 121 -12.13 36.60 -9.20
CA GLY A 121 -11.69 35.25 -8.88
C GLY A 121 -11.69 34.27 -10.06
N THR A 122 -12.21 34.68 -11.23
CA THR A 122 -12.17 33.86 -12.46
C THR A 122 -10.75 33.81 -13.02
N ARG A 123 -10.28 32.62 -13.35
CA ARG A 123 -8.94 32.41 -13.94
C ARG A 123 -9.06 32.17 -15.44
N SER A 124 -8.40 33.02 -16.22
CA SER A 124 -8.28 32.93 -17.68
C SER A 124 -6.91 32.38 -18.06
N PHE A 125 -6.87 31.39 -18.94
CA PHE A 125 -5.63 30.82 -19.45
C PHE A 125 -5.21 31.46 -20.76
N CYS A 126 -6.17 31.83 -21.60
CA CYS A 126 -5.93 32.31 -22.96
C CYS A 126 -5.88 33.83 -23.02
N CYS A 127 -4.91 34.34 -23.77
CA CYS A 127 -4.74 35.76 -23.94
C CYS A 127 -5.81 36.33 -24.90
N THR A 128 -6.70 37.14 -24.34
CA THR A 128 -7.65 37.94 -25.11
C THR A 128 -7.07 39.34 -25.40
N PRO A 129 -7.53 40.04 -26.45
CA PRO A 129 -7.09 41.41 -26.74
C PRO A 129 -7.22 42.39 -25.56
N GLU A 130 -8.18 42.16 -24.67
CA GLU A 130 -8.36 42.95 -23.44
C GLU A 130 -7.25 42.69 -22.41
N LEU A 131 -6.79 41.45 -22.32
CA LEU A 131 -5.74 41.02 -21.39
C LEU A 131 -4.36 41.47 -21.84
N VAL A 132 -4.12 41.63 -23.15
CA VAL A 132 -2.85 42.16 -23.69
C VAL A 132 -2.43 43.44 -22.99
N ARG A 133 -3.35 44.39 -22.78
CA ARG A 133 -3.06 45.68 -22.12
C ARG A 133 -2.69 45.53 -20.64
N LYS A 134 -3.14 44.46 -19.98
CA LYS A 134 -2.93 44.23 -18.55
C LYS A 134 -1.72 43.33 -18.27
N THR A 135 -1.45 42.36 -19.14
CA THR A 135 -0.44 41.32 -18.92
C THR A 135 0.70 41.34 -19.94
N GLY A 136 0.54 42.05 -21.06
CA GLY A 136 1.50 42.03 -22.17
C GLY A 136 1.55 40.72 -22.95
N CYS A 137 0.52 39.87 -22.84
CA CYS A 137 0.48 38.57 -23.53
C CYS A 137 0.19 38.70 -25.03
N ASN A 138 0.52 37.66 -25.80
CA ASN A 138 0.21 37.58 -27.23
C ASN A 138 -1.21 37.04 -27.44
N PRO A 139 -2.09 37.72 -28.21
CA PRO A 139 -3.45 37.25 -28.48
C PRO A 139 -3.48 35.82 -29.02
N GLY A 140 -4.37 34.99 -28.50
CA GLY A 140 -4.53 33.59 -28.94
C GLY A 140 -3.50 32.61 -28.35
N HIS A 141 -2.53 33.09 -27.58
CA HIS A 141 -1.58 32.26 -26.85
C HIS A 141 -1.95 32.11 -25.37
N LEU A 142 -1.39 31.09 -24.73
CA LEU A 142 -1.43 30.87 -23.29
C LEU A 142 -0.70 32.00 -22.56
N ILE A 143 -1.32 32.49 -21.49
CA ILE A 143 -0.72 33.48 -20.59
C ILE A 143 0.28 32.76 -19.68
N VAL A 144 1.57 32.98 -19.90
CA VAL A 144 2.65 32.47 -19.03
C VAL A 144 3.59 33.60 -18.69
N ARG A 145 3.95 33.73 -17.41
CA ARG A 145 5.00 34.66 -16.98
C ARG A 145 6.30 33.90 -16.76
N PRO A 146 7.41 34.34 -17.36
CA PRO A 146 8.70 33.70 -17.14
C PRO A 146 9.14 33.86 -15.67
N ARG A 147 10.07 33.01 -15.24
CA ARG A 147 10.75 33.15 -13.96
C ARG A 147 11.81 34.24 -14.02
N ASP A 148 12.07 34.88 -12.88
CA ASP A 148 13.02 35.99 -12.77
C ASP A 148 14.48 35.50 -12.89
N ASP A 149 14.74 34.28 -12.45
CA ASP A 149 16.03 33.59 -12.43
C ASP A 149 16.26 32.64 -13.62
N ASP A 150 15.19 32.20 -14.29
CA ASP A 150 15.29 31.40 -15.50
C ASP A 150 14.13 31.72 -16.46
N SER A 151 14.42 32.54 -17.47
CA SER A 151 13.42 33.00 -18.43
C SER A 151 12.83 31.88 -19.31
N LYS A 152 13.41 30.66 -19.28
CA LYS A 152 12.90 29.51 -20.03
C LYS A 152 11.80 28.74 -19.29
N TRP A 153 11.55 29.05 -18.02
CA TRP A 153 10.52 28.39 -17.21
C TRP A 153 9.39 29.35 -16.82
N PRO A 154 8.12 28.91 -16.81
CA PRO A 154 7.60 27.64 -17.34
C PRO A 154 7.90 27.41 -18.82
N ARG A 155 8.05 26.15 -19.22
CA ARG A 155 8.46 25.80 -20.58
C ARG A 155 7.23 25.61 -21.46
N VAL A 156 7.13 26.38 -22.53
CA VAL A 156 6.07 26.26 -23.54
C VAL A 156 6.68 25.72 -24.84
N VAL A 157 6.07 24.70 -25.42
CA VAL A 157 6.40 24.19 -26.76
C VAL A 157 5.17 24.35 -27.65
N GLU A 158 5.32 25.15 -28.70
CA GLU A 158 4.26 25.41 -29.67
C GLU A 158 4.20 24.29 -30.72
N ILE A 159 2.99 23.83 -31.00
CA ILE A 159 2.70 22.75 -31.94
C ILE A 159 1.60 23.27 -32.86
N ASN A 160 1.94 23.43 -34.14
CA ASN A 160 1.07 24.13 -35.09
C ASN A 160 0.56 23.18 -36.17
N PHE A 161 -0.76 23.15 -36.37
CA PHE A 161 -1.34 22.56 -37.58
C PHE A 161 -0.99 23.42 -38.79
N MET A 162 -0.61 22.76 -39.88
CA MET A 162 -0.26 23.41 -41.14
C MET A 162 -1.35 23.16 -42.17
N GLY A 163 -1.76 24.22 -42.87
CA GLY A 163 -2.71 24.13 -43.96
C GLY A 163 -3.98 23.38 -43.59
N ASN A 164 -4.36 22.41 -44.42
CA ASN A 164 -5.52 21.53 -44.24
C ASN A 164 -5.17 20.15 -43.65
N ASP A 165 -4.01 20.01 -42.99
CA ASP A 165 -3.59 18.74 -42.39
C ASP A 165 -4.53 18.34 -41.24
N SER A 166 -4.97 17.08 -41.21
CA SER A 166 -5.83 16.58 -40.11
C SER A 166 -5.04 16.16 -38.87
N ALA A 167 -3.72 16.00 -39.00
CA ALA A 167 -2.84 15.55 -37.92
C ALA A 167 -1.52 16.33 -37.91
N VAL A 168 -1.00 16.58 -36.70
CA VAL A 168 0.32 17.20 -36.50
C VAL A 168 1.11 16.41 -35.47
N GLU A 169 2.32 15.99 -35.83
CA GLU A 169 3.27 15.37 -34.90
C GLU A 169 4.15 16.46 -34.27
N ALA A 170 4.26 16.44 -32.95
CA ALA A 170 5.13 17.34 -32.21
C ALA A 170 6.60 17.03 -32.53
N ALA A 171 7.42 18.06 -32.73
CA ALA A 171 8.84 17.86 -32.93
C ALA A 171 9.45 17.09 -31.73
N PRO A 172 10.38 16.14 -31.98
CA PRO A 172 11.04 15.42 -30.91
C PRO A 172 11.83 16.40 -30.05
N SER A 173 11.30 16.71 -28.87
CA SER A 173 11.89 17.64 -27.92
C SER A 173 12.23 16.90 -26.64
N GLU A 174 13.41 17.19 -26.13
CA GLU A 174 13.89 16.72 -24.83
C GLU A 174 14.09 17.95 -23.94
N ILE A 175 13.30 18.03 -22.87
CA ILE A 175 13.33 19.14 -21.94
C ILE A 175 14.08 18.68 -20.70
N HIS A 176 15.23 19.31 -20.44
CA HIS A 176 16.11 18.92 -19.35
C HIS A 176 15.62 19.52 -18.04
N ILE A 177 15.64 18.71 -16.98
CA ILE A 177 15.23 19.14 -15.65
C ILE A 177 16.44 19.63 -14.86
N THR A 178 16.43 20.92 -14.53
CA THR A 178 17.49 21.60 -13.79
C THR A 178 17.19 21.73 -12.30
N ARG A 179 15.91 21.71 -11.90
CA ARG A 179 15.48 21.78 -10.49
C ARG A 179 14.61 20.61 -10.12
N THR A 180 14.82 20.09 -8.92
CA THR A 180 13.96 19.07 -8.34
C THR A 180 12.59 19.67 -7.98
N GLY A 181 11.50 19.04 -8.36
CA GLY A 181 10.15 19.53 -8.10
C GLY A 181 9.04 18.61 -8.62
N MET A 182 7.78 18.96 -8.37
CA MET A 182 6.65 18.31 -9.04
C MET A 182 6.38 19.00 -10.36
N TYR A 183 6.49 18.26 -11.45
CA TYR A 183 6.26 18.78 -12.78
C TYR A 183 4.92 18.32 -13.32
N TYR A 184 4.28 19.23 -14.04
CA TYR A 184 3.00 19.04 -14.71
C TYR A 184 3.17 19.37 -16.18
N LEU A 185 2.61 18.51 -17.05
CA LEU A 185 2.53 18.75 -18.48
C LEU A 185 1.07 18.92 -18.86
N TRP A 186 0.73 20.08 -19.42
CA TRP A 186 -0.59 20.38 -19.95
C TRP A 186 -0.50 20.66 -21.45
N PHE A 187 -1.44 20.14 -22.22
CA PHE A 187 -1.68 20.62 -23.58
C PHE A 187 -2.86 21.59 -23.53
N VAL A 188 -2.63 22.81 -24.00
CA VAL A 188 -3.60 23.90 -23.95
C VAL A 188 -3.93 24.33 -25.37
N ILE A 189 -5.23 24.54 -25.62
CA ILE A 189 -5.74 25.07 -26.88
C ILE A 189 -6.61 26.28 -26.56
N CYS A 190 -6.24 27.42 -27.14
CA CYS A 190 -6.98 28.69 -27.01
C CYS A 190 -7.92 28.96 -28.18
N ASP A 191 -7.74 28.27 -29.31
CA ASP A 191 -8.64 28.37 -30.45
C ASP A 191 -9.93 27.56 -30.20
N LYS A 192 -11.07 28.23 -30.36
CA LYS A 192 -12.39 27.62 -30.23
C LYS A 192 -12.71 26.63 -31.34
N ASN A 193 -12.07 26.79 -32.50
CA ASN A 193 -12.27 25.92 -33.65
C ASN A 193 -11.58 24.57 -33.52
N LEU A 194 -10.80 24.34 -32.46
CA LEU A 194 -10.05 23.10 -32.20
C LEU A 194 -10.59 22.35 -30.98
N ALA A 195 -11.87 22.54 -30.66
CA ALA A 195 -12.51 21.96 -29.48
C ALA A 195 -12.51 20.42 -29.50
N GLU A 196 -12.58 19.81 -30.69
CA GLU A 196 -12.68 18.36 -30.88
C GLU A 196 -11.32 17.67 -31.14
N VAL A 197 -10.20 18.35 -30.89
CA VAL A 197 -8.87 17.75 -31.03
C VAL A 197 -8.69 16.57 -30.07
N SER A 198 -8.02 15.54 -30.56
CA SER A 198 -7.62 14.37 -29.78
C SER A 198 -6.11 14.16 -29.83
N VAL A 199 -5.55 13.54 -28.79
CA VAL A 199 -4.11 13.32 -28.65
C VAL A 199 -3.75 11.84 -28.63
N THR A 200 -2.68 11.49 -29.35
CA THR A 200 -2.10 10.14 -29.46
C THR A 200 -0.58 10.18 -29.26
N GLY A 201 0.05 9.04 -28.97
CA GLY A 201 1.49 8.96 -28.71
C GLY A 201 1.78 8.86 -27.22
N GLY A 202 2.82 9.54 -26.73
CA GLY A 202 3.08 9.61 -25.30
C GLY A 202 4.21 10.54 -24.90
N THR A 203 4.42 10.65 -23.59
CA THR A 203 5.59 11.34 -23.02
C THR A 203 6.37 10.43 -22.08
N VAL A 204 7.69 10.57 -22.11
CA VAL A 204 8.62 9.81 -21.29
C VAL A 204 9.26 10.73 -20.28
N TRP A 205 9.13 10.36 -19.01
CA TRP A 205 9.63 11.10 -17.86
C TRP A 205 10.73 10.27 -17.24
N LYS A 206 11.92 10.86 -17.10
CA LYS A 206 13.08 10.14 -16.62
C LYS A 206 13.73 10.89 -15.47
N ASN A 207 14.08 10.16 -14.42
CA ASN A 207 14.88 10.62 -13.29
C ASN A 207 16.36 10.21 -13.44
N PRO A 208 17.27 10.84 -12.68
CA PRO A 208 18.70 10.54 -12.72
C PRO A 208 19.03 9.06 -12.42
N SER A 209 18.24 8.45 -11.54
CA SER A 209 18.33 7.05 -11.10
C SER A 209 17.64 6.05 -12.03
N GLY A 210 16.89 6.51 -13.03
CA GLY A 210 16.15 5.67 -13.99
C GLY A 210 14.74 6.17 -14.27
N TYR A 211 13.86 5.27 -14.70
CA TYR A 211 12.49 5.62 -15.08
C TYR A 211 11.50 5.58 -13.92
N LEU A 212 11.92 5.32 -12.70
CA LEU A 212 11.01 5.35 -11.56
C LEU A 212 10.57 6.79 -11.26
N PRO A 213 9.27 7.08 -11.09
CA PRO A 213 8.80 8.41 -10.73
C PRO A 213 9.47 8.88 -9.43
N GLY A 214 9.72 10.19 -9.31
CA GLY A 214 10.48 10.73 -8.18
C GLY A 214 9.81 10.41 -6.84
N MET A 215 8.48 10.54 -6.78
CA MET A 215 7.66 10.18 -5.61
C MET A 215 7.85 8.74 -5.16
N MET A 216 8.14 7.84 -6.09
CA MET A 216 8.28 6.41 -5.82
C MET A 216 9.74 5.98 -5.60
N THR A 217 10.71 6.84 -5.92
CA THR A 217 12.13 6.51 -5.83
C THR A 217 12.56 5.97 -4.45
N PRO A 218 12.08 6.53 -3.32
CA PRO A 218 12.42 6.00 -1.99
C PRO A 218 11.90 4.58 -1.72
N TYR A 219 10.82 4.13 -2.38
CA TYR A 219 10.26 2.79 -2.16
C TYR A 219 11.24 1.69 -2.51
N LEU A 220 12.09 1.88 -3.52
CA LEU A 220 13.07 0.87 -3.93
C LEU A 220 14.03 0.52 -2.78
N ASN A 221 14.58 1.55 -2.12
CA ASN A 221 15.46 1.36 -0.97
C ASN A 221 14.69 0.82 0.24
N PHE A 222 13.47 1.33 0.47
CA PHE A 222 12.62 0.89 1.58
C PHE A 222 12.27 -0.59 1.51
N PHE A 223 11.74 -1.07 0.38
CA PHE A 223 11.36 -2.49 0.23
C PHE A 223 12.59 -3.40 0.24
N GLY A 224 13.75 -2.94 -0.26
CA GLY A 224 15.01 -3.66 -0.09
C GLY A 224 15.39 -3.83 1.39
N ALA A 225 15.36 -2.75 2.17
CA ALA A 225 15.65 -2.79 3.62
C ALA A 225 14.62 -3.65 4.39
N MET A 226 13.34 -3.52 4.08
CA MET A 226 12.28 -4.33 4.68
C MET A 226 12.44 -5.81 4.35
N SER A 227 12.82 -6.16 3.12
CA SER A 227 13.11 -7.55 2.75
C SER A 227 14.24 -8.14 3.59
N ILE A 228 15.30 -7.38 3.86
CA ILE A 228 16.40 -7.81 4.74
C ILE A 228 15.89 -7.96 6.19
N ALA A 229 15.09 -7.01 6.69
CA ALA A 229 14.55 -7.08 8.05
C ALA A 229 13.64 -8.30 8.26
N TYR A 230 12.75 -8.60 7.31
CA TYR A 230 11.92 -9.80 7.31
C TYR A 230 12.76 -11.07 7.20
N LEU A 231 13.83 -11.07 6.40
CA LEU A 231 14.76 -12.20 6.30
C LEU A 231 15.47 -12.48 7.63
N LEU A 232 16.00 -11.43 8.29
CA LEU A 232 16.65 -11.56 9.59
C LEU A 232 15.68 -12.12 10.65
N LEU A 233 14.46 -11.56 10.72
CA LEU A 233 13.41 -12.09 11.61
C LEU A 233 13.07 -13.54 11.27
N GLY A 234 12.96 -13.87 9.97
CA GLY A 234 12.75 -15.20 9.44
C GLY A 234 13.79 -16.21 9.91
N VAL A 235 15.07 -15.86 9.78
CA VAL A 235 16.19 -16.70 10.21
C VAL A 235 16.18 -16.89 11.72
N LEU A 236 16.02 -15.82 12.50
CA LEU A 236 15.94 -15.91 13.97
C LEU A 236 14.79 -16.82 14.43
N TRP A 237 13.61 -16.63 13.82
CA TRP A 237 12.44 -17.46 14.09
C TRP A 237 12.67 -18.93 13.72
N LEU A 238 13.23 -19.18 12.53
CA LEU A 238 13.50 -20.54 12.05
C LEU A 238 14.49 -21.28 12.95
N LEU A 239 15.55 -20.61 13.43
CA LEU A 239 16.49 -21.19 14.38
C LEU A 239 15.80 -21.62 15.68
N GLN A 240 14.91 -20.77 16.22
CA GLN A 240 14.13 -21.09 17.40
C GLN A 240 13.14 -22.24 17.16
N TYR A 241 12.48 -22.21 16.00
CA TYR A 241 11.50 -23.20 15.56
C TYR A 241 12.13 -24.59 15.39
N VAL A 242 13.29 -24.69 14.74
CA VAL A 242 14.01 -25.96 14.57
C VAL A 242 14.54 -26.48 15.90
N ARG A 243 15.05 -25.60 16.77
CA ARG A 243 15.57 -25.98 18.09
C ARG A 243 14.51 -26.66 18.96
N PHE A 244 13.26 -26.23 18.86
CA PHE A 244 12.13 -26.75 19.64
C PHE A 244 11.08 -27.45 18.77
N TRP A 245 11.49 -28.06 17.64
CA TRP A 245 10.54 -28.57 16.65
C TRP A 245 9.58 -29.66 17.17
N ARG A 246 10.00 -30.42 18.19
CA ARG A 246 9.15 -31.42 18.85
C ARG A 246 8.04 -30.82 19.72
N ASP A 247 8.21 -29.56 20.12
CA ASP A 247 7.36 -28.82 21.03
C ASP A 247 6.58 -27.71 20.30
N VAL A 248 6.30 -27.87 19.00
CA VAL A 248 5.65 -26.83 18.20
C VAL A 248 4.13 -26.90 18.33
N VAL A 249 3.51 -25.75 18.63
CA VAL A 249 2.05 -25.61 18.73
C VAL A 249 1.48 -25.13 17.39
N SER A 250 0.22 -25.50 17.07
CA SER A 250 -0.50 -25.11 15.83
C SER A 250 -0.40 -23.62 15.48
N LEU A 251 -0.38 -22.74 16.48
CA LEU A 251 -0.28 -21.29 16.32
C LEU A 251 1.07 -20.84 15.74
N GLN A 252 2.16 -21.53 16.06
CA GLN A 252 3.51 -21.22 15.55
C GLN A 252 3.64 -21.55 14.06
N HIS A 253 2.94 -22.57 13.56
CA HIS A 253 2.85 -22.83 12.12
C HIS A 253 2.21 -21.65 11.38
N CYS A 254 1.14 -21.07 11.93
CA CYS A 254 0.48 -19.91 11.35
C CYS A 254 1.38 -18.66 11.37
N ILE A 255 2.11 -18.41 12.47
CA ILE A 255 3.09 -17.31 12.53
C ILE A 255 4.17 -17.50 11.45
N THR A 256 4.68 -18.72 11.30
CA THR A 256 5.68 -19.07 10.28
C THR A 256 5.15 -18.79 8.87
N ALA A 257 3.89 -19.13 8.59
CA ALA A 257 3.25 -18.84 7.31
C ALA A 257 3.11 -17.33 7.05
N VAL A 258 2.69 -16.54 8.05
CA VAL A 258 2.60 -15.07 7.93
C VAL A 258 3.97 -14.45 7.70
N LEU A 259 5.00 -14.92 8.39
CA LEU A 259 6.37 -14.46 8.24
C LEU A 259 6.92 -14.77 6.84
N PHE A 260 6.67 -15.99 6.34
CA PHE A 260 7.02 -16.37 4.98
C PHE A 260 6.31 -15.51 3.93
N LEU A 261 5.00 -15.32 4.06
CA LEU A 261 4.24 -14.43 3.17
C LEU A 261 4.76 -12.99 3.21
N GLY A 262 5.18 -12.50 4.38
CA GLY A 262 5.83 -11.20 4.54
C GLY A 262 7.16 -11.09 3.79
N MET A 263 8.02 -12.11 3.88
CA MET A 263 9.27 -12.16 3.11
C MET A 263 9.00 -12.13 1.61
N VAL A 264 8.06 -12.95 1.13
CA VAL A 264 7.71 -13.03 -0.29
C VAL A 264 7.11 -11.70 -0.79
N GLU A 265 6.22 -11.08 -0.03
CA GLU A 265 5.61 -9.79 -0.39
C GLU A 265 6.67 -8.68 -0.53
N MET A 266 7.57 -8.53 0.45
CA MET A 266 8.61 -7.48 0.40
C MET A 266 9.56 -7.70 -0.79
N ALA A 267 9.93 -8.95 -1.06
CA ALA A 267 10.77 -9.29 -2.21
C ALA A 267 10.05 -9.02 -3.54
N ALA A 268 8.77 -9.40 -3.65
CA ALA A 268 7.96 -9.17 -4.84
C ALA A 268 7.84 -7.66 -5.16
N TRP A 269 7.59 -6.83 -4.15
CA TRP A 269 7.57 -5.38 -4.30
C TRP A 269 8.93 -4.80 -4.71
N TYR A 270 10.02 -5.27 -4.11
CA TYR A 270 11.36 -4.85 -4.51
C TYR A 270 11.63 -5.14 -6.00
N PHE A 271 11.32 -6.35 -6.48
CA PHE A 271 11.50 -6.71 -7.88
C PHE A 271 10.55 -5.96 -8.83
N ASP A 272 9.32 -5.66 -8.41
CA ASP A 272 8.39 -4.78 -9.14
C ASP A 272 9.04 -3.41 -9.39
N PHE A 273 9.57 -2.77 -8.34
CA PHE A 273 10.21 -1.46 -8.45
C PHE A 273 11.52 -1.48 -9.22
N VAL A 274 12.34 -2.54 -9.11
CA VAL A 274 13.57 -2.68 -9.89
C VAL A 274 13.25 -2.80 -11.38
N ASN A 275 12.30 -3.64 -11.75
CA ASN A 275 11.89 -3.81 -13.15
C ASN A 275 11.24 -2.53 -13.70
N PHE A 276 10.40 -1.90 -12.88
CA PHE A 276 9.76 -0.65 -13.24
C PHE A 276 10.78 0.49 -13.45
N ASN A 277 11.80 0.60 -12.59
CA ASN A 277 12.86 1.59 -12.78
C ASN A 277 13.68 1.37 -14.06
N ALA A 278 13.83 0.11 -14.49
CA ALA A 278 14.57 -0.24 -15.70
C ALA A 278 13.77 -0.01 -16.99
N SER A 279 12.48 -0.32 -16.99
CA SER A 279 11.63 -0.32 -18.19
C SER A 279 10.79 0.95 -18.38
N GLY A 280 10.46 1.66 -17.29
CA GLY A 280 9.54 2.80 -17.28
C GLY A 280 8.06 2.41 -17.43
N TYR A 281 7.77 1.12 -17.51
CA TYR A 281 6.41 0.57 -17.51
C TYR A 281 6.23 -0.31 -16.29
N ARG A 282 5.03 -0.31 -15.71
CA ARG A 282 4.75 -1.16 -14.57
C ARG A 282 4.47 -2.60 -15.04
N PRO A 283 5.26 -3.60 -14.60
CA PRO A 283 5.14 -4.97 -15.08
C PRO A 283 3.92 -5.66 -14.46
N MET A 284 2.79 -5.60 -15.16
CA MET A 284 1.47 -6.09 -14.73
C MET A 284 1.49 -7.44 -14.01
N GLY A 285 2.20 -8.45 -14.56
CA GLY A 285 2.23 -9.78 -13.96
C GLY A 285 2.92 -9.81 -12.58
N ILE A 286 4.04 -9.12 -12.44
CA ILE A 286 4.78 -9.02 -11.17
C ILE A 286 3.97 -8.19 -10.18
N THR A 287 3.39 -7.08 -10.63
CA THR A 287 2.56 -6.21 -9.79
C THR A 287 1.32 -6.94 -9.26
N VAL A 288 0.59 -7.68 -10.11
CA VAL A 288 -0.56 -8.48 -9.69
C VAL A 288 -0.13 -9.54 -8.69
N TRP A 289 0.98 -10.23 -8.93
CA TRP A 289 1.48 -11.23 -7.99
C TRP A 289 1.88 -10.63 -6.64
N ALA A 290 2.59 -9.50 -6.64
CA ALA A 290 2.98 -8.77 -5.44
C ALA A 290 1.75 -8.31 -4.62
N VAL A 291 0.76 -7.75 -5.32
CA VAL A 291 -0.53 -7.36 -4.74
C VAL A 291 -1.24 -8.55 -4.12
N SER A 292 -1.33 -9.67 -4.84
CA SER A 292 -2.08 -10.82 -4.35
C SER A 292 -1.43 -11.49 -3.14
N VAL A 293 -0.09 -11.64 -3.15
CA VAL A 293 0.64 -12.10 -1.97
C VAL A 293 0.39 -11.16 -0.78
N GLY A 294 0.36 -9.85 -1.01
CA GLY A 294 0.05 -8.85 0.01
C GLY A 294 -1.36 -8.99 0.57
N ALA A 295 -2.38 -9.17 -0.27
CA ALA A 295 -3.76 -9.36 0.16
C ALA A 295 -3.96 -10.67 0.94
N VAL A 296 -3.34 -11.76 0.49
CA VAL A 296 -3.32 -13.04 1.22
C VAL A 296 -2.66 -12.86 2.59
N ARG A 297 -1.48 -12.22 2.66
CA ARG A 297 -0.80 -11.95 3.94
C ARG A 297 -1.68 -11.11 4.87
N LYS A 298 -2.25 -10.00 4.39
CA LYS A 298 -3.15 -9.13 5.16
C LYS A 298 -4.32 -9.92 5.74
N THR A 299 -4.87 -10.85 4.97
CA THR A 299 -5.99 -11.71 5.37
C THR A 299 -5.56 -12.73 6.42
N VAL A 300 -4.50 -13.49 6.16
CA VAL A 300 -3.99 -14.53 7.08
C VAL A 300 -3.58 -13.90 8.41
N SER A 301 -2.94 -12.73 8.41
CA SER A 301 -2.58 -12.01 9.64
C SER A 301 -3.80 -11.63 10.48
N ARG A 302 -4.88 -11.13 9.86
CA ARG A 302 -6.12 -10.76 10.57
C ARG A 302 -6.83 -11.98 11.15
N ILE A 303 -6.93 -13.05 10.37
CA ILE A 303 -7.48 -14.33 10.83
C ILE A 303 -6.65 -14.86 12.00
N LEU A 304 -5.32 -14.83 11.89
CA LEU A 304 -4.41 -15.28 12.95
C LEU A 304 -4.68 -14.50 14.25
N ILE A 305 -4.64 -13.17 14.21
CA ILE A 305 -4.89 -12.32 15.40
C ILE A 305 -6.26 -12.62 16.01
N LEU A 306 -7.31 -12.76 15.18
CA LEU A 306 -8.65 -13.09 15.66
C LEU A 306 -8.72 -14.47 16.32
N VAL A 307 -8.10 -15.47 15.71
CA VAL A 307 -8.05 -16.85 16.22
C VAL A 307 -7.26 -16.93 17.53
N VAL A 308 -6.14 -16.19 17.64
CA VAL A 308 -5.39 -16.02 18.90
C VAL A 308 -6.26 -15.34 19.96
N ALA A 309 -6.97 -14.27 19.61
CA ALA A 309 -7.85 -13.55 20.55
C ALA A 309 -9.01 -14.42 21.06
N MET A 310 -9.50 -15.36 20.24
CA MET A 310 -10.48 -16.38 20.64
C MET A 310 -9.91 -17.49 21.53
N GLY A 311 -8.60 -17.52 21.75
CA GLY A 311 -7.93 -18.51 22.60
C GLY A 311 -7.64 -19.85 21.91
N PHE A 312 -7.63 -19.91 20.57
CA PHE A 312 -7.33 -21.16 19.86
C PHE A 312 -5.88 -21.60 20.10
N GLY A 313 -5.69 -22.90 20.40
CA GLY A 313 -4.38 -23.49 20.66
C GLY A 313 -3.85 -23.29 22.09
N VAL A 314 -4.48 -22.44 22.91
CA VAL A 314 -4.11 -22.24 24.33
C VAL A 314 -5.27 -22.46 25.30
N VAL A 315 -6.48 -22.00 24.96
CA VAL A 315 -7.68 -22.09 25.81
C VAL A 315 -8.72 -23.03 25.20
N ARG A 316 -8.76 -23.16 23.87
CA ARG A 316 -9.68 -24.06 23.16
C ARG A 316 -8.94 -24.90 22.12
N PRO A 317 -9.12 -26.23 22.12
CA PRO A 317 -8.47 -27.12 21.13
C PRO A 317 -9.12 -27.02 19.73
N THR A 318 -10.40 -26.60 19.62
CA THR A 318 -11.08 -26.40 18.34
C THR A 318 -11.98 -25.16 18.34
N LEU A 319 -12.11 -24.50 17.17
CA LEU A 319 -13.01 -23.35 17.00
C LEU A 319 -14.50 -23.72 16.78
N GLY A 320 -14.83 -25.02 16.68
CA GLY A 320 -16.20 -25.51 16.47
C GLY A 320 -16.94 -24.79 15.33
N GLY A 321 -18.23 -24.47 15.52
CA GLY A 321 -19.05 -23.76 14.54
C GLY A 321 -18.65 -22.30 14.26
N LEU A 322 -17.71 -21.72 15.03
CA LEU A 322 -17.20 -20.36 14.78
C LEU A 322 -16.21 -20.31 13.60
N SER A 323 -15.55 -21.43 13.29
CA SER A 323 -14.55 -21.51 12.21
C SER A 323 -15.09 -21.07 10.85
N GLY A 324 -16.33 -21.48 10.52
CA GLY A 324 -16.98 -21.08 9.27
C GLY A 324 -17.24 -19.58 9.16
N LYS A 325 -17.57 -18.91 10.28
CA LYS A 325 -17.80 -17.46 10.31
C LYS A 325 -16.50 -16.68 10.14
N VAL A 326 -15.44 -17.13 10.81
CA VAL A 326 -14.09 -16.54 10.67
C VAL A 326 -13.58 -16.68 9.24
N LEU A 327 -13.73 -17.87 8.64
CA LEU A 327 -13.31 -18.11 7.27
C LEU A 327 -14.13 -17.29 6.25
N ALA A 328 -15.44 -17.14 6.47
CA ALA A 328 -16.28 -16.30 5.62
C ALA A 328 -15.88 -14.83 5.69
N LEU A 329 -15.61 -14.31 6.90
CA LEU A 329 -15.12 -12.94 7.08
C LEU A 329 -13.76 -12.72 6.41
N GLY A 330 -12.84 -13.69 6.58
CA GLY A 330 -11.54 -13.69 5.91
C GLY A 330 -11.64 -13.72 4.38
N GLY A 331 -12.51 -14.57 3.83
CA GLY A 331 -12.76 -14.63 2.38
C GLY A 331 -13.33 -13.33 1.83
N ALA A 332 -14.29 -12.72 2.53
CA ALA A 332 -14.84 -11.41 2.16
C ALA A 332 -13.77 -10.31 2.16
N TYR A 333 -12.91 -10.31 3.19
CA TYR A 333 -11.79 -9.37 3.27
C TYR A 333 -10.77 -9.57 2.16
N LEU A 334 -10.41 -10.82 1.85
CA LEU A 334 -9.47 -11.12 0.77
C LEU A 334 -9.97 -10.56 -0.58
N VAL A 335 -11.24 -10.81 -0.92
CA VAL A 335 -11.83 -10.32 -2.18
C VAL A 335 -11.85 -8.80 -2.23
N ALA A 336 -12.25 -8.14 -1.14
CA ALA A 336 -12.28 -6.69 -1.07
C ALA A 336 -10.87 -6.07 -1.16
N ALA A 337 -9.90 -6.66 -0.44
CA ALA A 337 -8.52 -6.20 -0.41
C ALA A 337 -7.82 -6.40 -1.77
N GLU A 338 -7.96 -7.56 -2.40
CA GLU A 338 -7.45 -7.81 -3.76
C GLU A 338 -8.03 -6.81 -4.77
N GLY A 339 -9.36 -6.61 -4.77
CA GLY A 339 -10.02 -5.68 -5.68
C GLY A 339 -9.50 -4.25 -5.53
N LEU A 340 -9.31 -3.79 -4.28
CA LEU A 340 -8.76 -2.47 -4.00
C LEU A 340 -7.29 -2.36 -4.42
N ASP A 341 -6.44 -3.31 -4.00
CA ASP A 341 -5.00 -3.26 -4.25
C ASP A 341 -4.69 -3.41 -5.75
N VAL A 342 -5.42 -4.26 -6.49
CA VAL A 342 -5.30 -4.37 -7.95
C VAL A 342 -5.70 -3.05 -8.59
N MET A 343 -6.86 -2.49 -8.26
CA MET A 343 -7.27 -1.22 -8.85
C MET A 343 -6.25 -0.09 -8.61
N GLN A 344 -5.71 0.00 -7.40
CA GLN A 344 -4.75 1.05 -7.04
C GLN A 344 -3.39 0.91 -7.73
N ASN A 345 -2.95 -0.33 -8.01
CA ASN A 345 -1.60 -0.58 -8.53
C ASN A 345 -1.55 -0.93 -10.03
N VAL A 346 -2.63 -1.48 -10.54
CA VAL A 346 -2.76 -2.05 -11.89
C VAL A 346 -3.72 -1.19 -12.74
N GLY A 347 -4.70 -0.53 -12.12
CA GLY A 347 -5.61 0.40 -12.78
C GLY A 347 -4.92 1.75 -13.09
N ALA A 348 -5.21 2.31 -14.26
CA ALA A 348 -4.64 3.57 -14.72
C ALA A 348 -4.86 4.71 -13.72
N ILE A 349 -3.75 5.35 -13.31
CA ILE A 349 -3.74 6.59 -12.57
C ILE A 349 -4.17 7.68 -13.55
N ASP A 350 -5.44 8.10 -13.47
CA ASP A 350 -5.96 9.48 -13.70
C ASP A 350 -7.42 9.53 -14.20
N ASP A 351 -7.99 8.42 -14.69
CA ASP A 351 -9.35 8.43 -15.30
C ASP A 351 -10.49 7.96 -14.38
N LEU A 352 -10.21 7.43 -13.18
CA LEU A 352 -11.27 7.07 -12.23
C LEU A 352 -11.75 8.30 -11.46
N SER A 353 -13.06 8.52 -11.51
CA SER A 353 -13.74 9.54 -10.72
C SER A 353 -13.47 9.31 -9.23
N SER A 354 -13.25 10.38 -8.47
CA SER A 354 -13.05 10.31 -7.01
C SER A 354 -14.14 9.49 -6.31
N GLY A 355 -15.35 9.40 -6.87
CA GLY A 355 -16.44 8.58 -6.35
C GLY A 355 -16.22 7.05 -6.49
N GLU A 356 -15.57 6.59 -7.55
CA GLU A 356 -15.33 5.15 -7.79
C GLU A 356 -14.29 4.58 -6.83
N ARG A 357 -13.28 5.40 -6.46
CA ARG A 357 -12.29 5.03 -5.45
C ARG A 357 -12.91 4.83 -4.07
N VAL A 358 -13.89 5.66 -3.70
CA VAL A 358 -14.59 5.54 -2.40
C VAL A 358 -15.37 4.23 -2.29
N ILE A 359 -15.98 3.78 -3.39
CA ILE A 359 -16.74 2.52 -3.44
C ILE A 359 -15.85 1.30 -3.15
N LEU A 360 -14.57 1.34 -3.53
CA LEU A 360 -13.63 0.23 -3.27
C LEU A 360 -12.98 0.30 -1.88
N VAL A 361 -12.74 1.50 -1.36
CA VAL A 361 -12.11 1.69 -0.05
C VAL A 361 -13.07 1.36 1.10
N LEU A 362 -14.36 1.72 0.95
CA LEU A 362 -15.34 1.60 2.03
C LEU A 362 -15.57 0.15 2.52
N PRO A 363 -15.73 -0.87 1.65
CA PRO A 363 -15.86 -2.25 2.10
C PRO A 363 -14.67 -2.75 2.92
N VAL A 364 -13.45 -2.42 2.50
CA VAL A 364 -12.22 -2.82 3.22
C VAL A 364 -12.19 -2.18 4.61
N ALA A 365 -12.51 -0.89 4.71
CA ALA A 365 -12.56 -0.17 5.99
C ALA A 365 -13.61 -0.74 6.95
N VAL A 366 -14.80 -1.08 6.44
CA VAL A 366 -15.87 -1.71 7.25
C VAL A 366 -15.43 -3.08 7.76
N LEU A 367 -14.79 -3.90 6.92
CA LEU A 367 -14.29 -5.21 7.32
C LEU A 367 -13.15 -5.10 8.32
N ASP A 368 -12.26 -4.12 8.18
CA ASP A 368 -11.21 -3.83 9.16
C ASP A 368 -11.79 -3.46 10.54
N ALA A 369 -12.81 -2.60 10.57
CA ALA A 369 -13.53 -2.27 11.80
C ALA A 369 -14.20 -3.50 12.41
N ALA A 370 -14.81 -4.36 11.59
CA ALA A 370 -15.43 -5.61 12.05
C ALA A 370 -14.39 -6.57 12.67
N PHE A 371 -13.21 -6.71 12.06
CA PHE A 371 -12.11 -7.48 12.65
C PHE A 371 -11.68 -6.91 14.00
N ILE A 372 -11.43 -5.59 14.08
CA ILE A 372 -10.99 -4.95 15.32
C ILE A 372 -12.01 -5.18 16.45
N LEU A 373 -13.29 -4.90 16.20
CA LEU A 373 -14.34 -5.09 17.19
C LEU A 373 -14.43 -6.56 17.65
N TRP A 374 -14.32 -7.51 16.72
CA TRP A 374 -14.39 -8.92 17.07
C TRP A 374 -13.14 -9.38 17.84
N ILE A 375 -11.96 -8.89 17.49
CA ILE A 375 -10.71 -9.19 18.21
C ILE A 375 -10.82 -8.72 19.66
N PHE A 376 -11.19 -7.47 19.91
CA PHE A 376 -11.27 -6.95 21.29
C PHE A 376 -12.38 -7.59 22.11
N THR A 377 -13.54 -7.88 21.50
CA THR A 377 -14.63 -8.60 22.20
C THR A 377 -14.24 -10.04 22.54
N ALA A 378 -13.59 -10.75 21.62
CA ALA A 378 -13.06 -12.10 21.87
C ALA A 378 -11.98 -12.07 22.97
N LEU A 379 -11.06 -11.11 22.90
CA LEU A 379 -9.97 -10.96 23.84
C LEU A 379 -10.46 -10.63 25.26
N SER A 380 -11.42 -9.72 25.39
CA SER A 380 -12.07 -9.40 26.67
C SER A 380 -12.73 -10.63 27.31
N LYS A 381 -13.43 -11.44 26.49
CA LYS A 381 -14.03 -12.69 26.95
C LYS A 381 -13.00 -13.74 27.34
N THR A 382 -11.91 -13.88 26.59
CA THR A 382 -10.82 -14.81 26.92
C THR A 382 -10.12 -14.38 28.20
N LEU A 383 -9.89 -13.08 28.39
CA LEU A 383 -9.25 -12.53 29.58
C LEU A 383 -10.11 -12.73 30.84
N SER A 384 -11.44 -12.50 30.76
CA SER A 384 -12.34 -12.76 31.89
C SER A 384 -12.43 -14.25 32.24
N GLN A 385 -12.40 -15.14 31.25
CA GLN A 385 -12.32 -16.59 31.47
C GLN A 385 -11.01 -17.01 32.15
N LEU A 386 -9.88 -16.42 31.76
CA LEU A 386 -8.58 -16.71 32.37
C LEU A 386 -8.46 -16.13 33.79
N GLN A 387 -9.06 -14.96 34.05
CA GLN A 387 -9.19 -14.38 35.39
C GLN A 387 -9.99 -15.29 36.31
N ALA A 388 -11.12 -15.82 35.84
CA ALA A 388 -11.96 -16.73 36.61
C ALA A 388 -11.24 -18.07 36.93
N LYS A 389 -10.34 -18.52 36.05
CA LYS A 389 -9.56 -19.75 36.23
C LYS A 389 -8.27 -19.58 37.06
N ARG A 390 -7.96 -18.38 37.59
CA ARG A 390 -6.73 -18.06 38.36
C ARG A 390 -5.39 -18.43 37.68
N THR A 391 -5.34 -18.54 36.36
CA THR A 391 -4.12 -18.93 35.63
C THR A 391 -3.15 -17.75 35.43
N THR A 392 -2.26 -17.51 36.39
CA THR A 392 -1.42 -16.31 36.46
C THR A 392 -0.51 -16.12 35.23
N HIS A 393 0.10 -17.19 34.71
CA HIS A 393 1.04 -17.10 33.59
C HIS A 393 0.36 -16.84 32.23
N LYS A 394 -0.74 -17.54 31.93
CA LYS A 394 -1.53 -17.34 30.69
C LYS A 394 -2.16 -15.94 30.66
N LEU A 395 -2.63 -15.47 31.82
CA LEU A 395 -3.21 -14.14 31.97
C LEU A 395 -2.22 -13.01 31.65
N GLU A 396 -0.99 -13.09 32.14
CA GLU A 396 0.03 -12.06 31.89
C GLU A 396 0.41 -11.98 30.41
N LEU A 397 0.51 -13.11 29.72
CA LEU A 397 0.76 -13.15 28.27
C LEU A 397 -0.37 -12.45 27.49
N TYR A 398 -1.63 -12.78 27.78
CA TYR A 398 -2.79 -12.17 27.13
C TYR A 398 -2.96 -10.70 27.49
N ARG A 399 -2.59 -10.27 28.70
CA ARG A 399 -2.60 -8.86 29.10
C ARG A 399 -1.57 -8.05 28.31
N ARG A 400 -0.34 -8.55 28.18
CA ARG A 400 0.70 -7.93 27.34
C ARG A 400 0.25 -7.86 25.88
N PHE A 401 -0.30 -8.95 25.33
CA PHE A 401 -0.85 -8.96 23.98
C PHE A 401 -1.94 -7.91 23.77
N THR A 402 -2.89 -7.81 24.70
CA THR A 402 -3.98 -6.83 24.67
C THR A 402 -3.46 -5.40 24.71
N ASN A 403 -2.51 -5.10 25.60
CA ASN A 403 -1.93 -3.77 25.72
C ASN A 403 -1.19 -3.36 24.43
N MET A 404 -0.42 -4.28 23.84
CA MET A 404 0.29 -4.02 22.58
C MET A 404 -0.67 -3.82 21.41
N LEU A 405 -1.73 -4.62 21.32
CA LEU A 405 -2.74 -4.47 20.28
C LEU A 405 -3.51 -3.15 20.43
N ALA A 406 -3.89 -2.77 21.66
CA ALA A 406 -4.53 -1.50 21.95
C ALA A 406 -3.64 -0.32 21.57
N LEU A 407 -2.36 -0.35 21.95
CA LEU A 407 -1.39 0.67 21.55
C LEU A 407 -1.28 0.77 20.03
N SER A 408 -1.21 -0.37 19.33
CA SER A 408 -1.16 -0.37 17.87
C SER A 408 -2.37 0.29 17.24
N VAL A 409 -3.58 0.04 17.75
CA VAL A 409 -4.79 0.67 17.21
C VAL A 409 -4.78 2.17 17.46
N LEU A 410 -4.33 2.62 18.65
CA LEU A 410 -4.18 4.05 18.95
C LEU A 410 -3.19 4.74 18.00
N VAL A 411 -2.04 4.12 17.76
CA VAL A 411 -1.03 4.64 16.83
C VAL A 411 -1.58 4.66 15.39
N SER A 412 -2.32 3.63 14.96
CA SER A 412 -2.97 3.60 13.65
C SER A 412 -3.98 4.73 13.48
N VAL A 413 -4.82 4.99 14.48
CA VAL A 413 -5.83 6.09 14.43
C VAL A 413 -5.13 7.44 14.37
N ALA A 414 -4.10 7.67 15.18
CA ALA A 414 -3.30 8.89 15.13
C ALA A 414 -2.63 9.08 13.76
N TRP A 415 -2.11 8.00 13.17
CA TRP A 415 -1.49 8.05 11.85
C TRP A 415 -2.48 8.36 10.74
N ILE A 416 -3.69 7.79 10.75
CA ILE A 416 -4.76 8.12 9.80
C ILE A 416 -5.11 9.62 9.89
N GLY A 417 -5.20 10.16 11.11
CA GLY A 417 -5.40 11.59 11.33
C GLY A 417 -4.30 12.45 10.71
N TYR A 418 -3.03 12.03 10.87
CA TYR A 418 -1.88 12.67 10.25
C TYR A 418 -1.90 12.57 8.71
N GLU A 419 -2.25 11.41 8.15
CA GLU A 419 -2.34 11.20 6.70
C GLU A 419 -3.39 12.12 6.08
N ILE A 420 -4.58 12.22 6.68
CA ILE A 420 -5.64 13.14 6.25
C ILE A 420 -5.14 14.60 6.32
N PHE A 421 -4.52 14.99 7.45
CA PHE A 421 -3.96 16.33 7.61
C PHE A 421 -2.91 16.65 6.52
N PHE A 422 -2.00 15.72 6.24
CA PHE A 422 -0.97 15.86 5.22
C PHE A 422 -1.57 16.03 3.82
N LYS A 423 -2.54 15.19 3.43
CA LYS A 423 -3.18 15.25 2.10
C LYS A 423 -4.05 16.51 1.91
N VAL A 424 -4.71 16.99 2.97
CA VAL A 424 -5.53 18.21 2.92
C VAL A 424 -4.67 19.47 2.87
N THR A 425 -3.55 19.51 3.60
CA THR A 425 -2.66 20.67 3.63
C THR A 425 -1.82 20.83 2.37
N ASP A 426 -1.62 19.75 1.61
CA ASP A 426 -0.82 19.76 0.37
C ASP A 426 -1.58 19.18 -0.84
N PRO A 427 -2.62 19.88 -1.36
CA PRO A 427 -3.45 19.38 -2.45
C PRO A 427 -2.73 19.31 -3.81
N PHE A 428 -1.58 19.99 -3.95
CA PHE A 428 -0.79 20.04 -5.19
C PHE A 428 0.52 19.23 -5.11
N ASN A 429 0.73 18.49 -4.02
CA ASN A 429 1.92 17.68 -3.78
C ASN A 429 3.23 18.51 -3.78
N GLU A 430 3.22 19.73 -3.24
CA GLU A 430 4.45 20.52 -3.04
C GLU A 430 5.48 19.77 -2.17
N ARG A 431 5.03 18.94 -1.22
CA ARG A 431 5.83 18.10 -0.30
C ARG A 431 5.92 16.64 -0.75
N TRP A 432 5.77 16.37 -2.04
CA TRP A 432 5.79 15.04 -2.64
C TRP A 432 6.95 14.13 -2.20
N GLN A 433 8.12 14.69 -1.88
CA GLN A 433 9.28 13.91 -1.43
C GLN A 433 9.06 13.18 -0.10
N ALA A 434 8.11 13.63 0.72
CA ALA A 434 7.74 12.98 1.97
C ALA A 434 6.50 12.08 1.82
N ASP A 435 5.81 12.11 0.68
CA ASP A 435 4.54 11.41 0.48
C ASP A 435 4.66 9.90 0.70
N TRP A 436 5.78 9.31 0.29
CA TRP A 436 6.04 7.87 0.40
C TRP A 436 6.00 7.35 1.85
N ILE A 437 6.31 8.21 2.83
CA ILE A 437 6.31 7.87 4.26
C ILE A 437 4.92 7.42 4.71
N THR A 438 3.86 8.05 4.17
CA THR A 438 2.47 7.73 4.51
C THR A 438 2.14 6.27 4.21
N GLY A 439 2.59 5.75 3.07
CA GLY A 439 2.44 4.34 2.70
C GLY A 439 3.37 3.39 3.47
N CYS A 440 4.65 3.78 3.65
CA CYS A 440 5.65 2.93 4.29
C CYS A 440 5.39 2.65 5.78
N PHE A 441 4.77 3.58 6.49
CA PHE A 441 4.43 3.44 7.90
C PHE A 441 3.65 2.15 8.19
N TRP A 442 2.67 1.80 7.35
CA TRP A 442 1.84 0.61 7.54
C TRP A 442 2.64 -0.69 7.46
N HIS A 443 3.65 -0.74 6.59
CA HIS A 443 4.56 -1.89 6.48
C HIS A 443 5.47 -2.01 7.71
N VAL A 444 5.99 -0.88 8.21
CA VAL A 444 6.80 -0.84 9.44
C VAL A 444 5.97 -1.28 10.64
N LEU A 445 4.77 -0.74 10.81
CA LEU A 445 3.86 -1.12 11.89
C LEU A 445 3.57 -2.63 11.86
N THR A 446 3.31 -3.18 10.66
CA THR A 446 3.05 -4.62 10.53
C THR A 446 4.27 -5.47 10.90
N LEU A 447 5.48 -5.07 10.47
CA LEU A 447 6.71 -5.77 10.86
C LEU A 447 6.92 -5.70 12.37
N LEU A 448 6.72 -4.54 13.01
CA LEU A 448 6.85 -4.38 14.46
C LEU A 448 5.85 -5.28 15.21
N LEU A 449 4.59 -5.33 14.78
CA LEU A 449 3.60 -6.23 15.35
C LEU A 449 3.99 -7.70 15.19
N LEU A 450 4.50 -8.07 14.02
CA LEU A 450 4.97 -9.43 13.78
C LEU A 450 6.18 -9.78 14.66
N CYS A 451 7.13 -8.86 14.84
CA CYS A 451 8.24 -9.03 15.78
C CYS A 451 7.74 -9.26 17.20
N ILE A 452 6.79 -8.45 17.67
CA ILE A 452 6.20 -8.59 19.01
C ILE A 452 5.51 -9.96 19.15
N ILE A 453 4.74 -10.39 18.15
CA ILE A 453 4.09 -11.70 18.13
C ILE A 453 5.14 -12.82 18.17
N CYS A 454 6.22 -12.71 17.39
CA CYS A 454 7.31 -13.69 17.39
C CYS A 454 8.00 -13.77 18.77
N ILE A 455 8.20 -12.64 19.45
CA ILE A 455 8.80 -12.63 20.80
C ILE A 455 7.85 -13.24 21.83
N LEU A 456 6.56 -12.85 21.79
CA LEU A 456 5.58 -13.29 22.77
C LEU A 456 5.25 -14.78 22.66
N TRP A 457 5.28 -15.32 21.44
CA TRP A 457 4.95 -16.71 21.12
C TRP A 457 6.17 -17.54 20.71
N ALA A 458 7.38 -17.07 21.06
CA ALA A 458 8.63 -17.74 20.74
C ALA A 458 8.60 -19.21 21.25
N PRO A 459 9.02 -20.18 20.42
CA PRO A 459 9.14 -21.57 20.84
C PRO A 459 10.08 -21.69 22.04
N SER A 460 9.60 -22.26 23.14
CA SER A 460 10.39 -22.52 24.36
C SER A 460 9.91 -23.80 25.06
N GLN A 461 10.76 -24.47 25.83
CA GLN A 461 10.37 -25.70 26.56
C GLN A 461 9.22 -25.49 27.54
N SER A 462 9.02 -24.25 28.02
CA SER A 462 7.91 -23.93 28.91
C SER A 462 6.60 -23.69 28.15
N SER A 463 6.66 -23.22 26.89
CA SER A 463 5.47 -22.88 26.10
C SER A 463 4.55 -24.07 25.80
N THR A 464 5.08 -25.28 25.58
CA THR A 464 4.26 -26.51 25.45
C THR A 464 3.68 -26.97 26.77
N ARG A 465 4.49 -26.92 27.84
CA ARG A 465 4.03 -27.31 29.18
C ARG A 465 2.85 -26.45 29.63
N TYR A 466 2.82 -25.16 29.27
CA TYR A 466 1.72 -24.25 29.58
C TYR A 466 0.50 -24.38 28.65
N ALA A 467 0.68 -24.78 27.38
CA ALA A 467 -0.43 -24.98 26.46
C ALA A 467 -1.24 -26.26 26.76
N TYR A 468 -0.58 -27.29 27.32
CA TYR A 468 -1.17 -28.60 27.60
C TYR A 468 -1.35 -28.93 29.08
N SER A 469 -0.90 -28.08 30.02
CA SER A 469 -1.32 -28.23 31.41
C SER A 469 -2.81 -27.86 31.51
N GLU A 470 -3.67 -28.88 31.60
CA GLU A 470 -5.00 -28.71 32.17
C GLU A 470 -4.81 -28.16 33.57
N ASP A 471 -5.29 -26.93 33.77
CA ASP A 471 -5.23 -26.27 35.07
C ASP A 471 -6.21 -27.03 35.99
N VAL A 472 -5.67 -27.95 36.80
CA VAL A 472 -6.37 -28.44 37.99
C VAL A 472 -6.63 -27.19 38.83
N PRO A 473 -7.90 -26.87 39.18
CA PRO A 473 -8.13 -25.77 40.10
C PRO A 473 -7.32 -26.06 41.36
N GLU A 474 -6.50 -25.10 41.79
CA GLU A 474 -6.05 -25.08 43.18
C GLU A 474 -7.34 -24.98 44.01
N GLU A 475 -7.90 -26.13 44.38
CA GLU A 475 -8.91 -26.21 45.44
C GLU A 475 -8.24 -25.62 46.67
N ASP A 476 -8.82 -24.52 47.15
CA ASP A 476 -8.33 -23.81 48.33
C ASP A 476 -8.13 -24.83 49.46
N ASP A 477 -6.87 -24.98 49.89
CA ASP A 477 -6.41 -25.85 50.98
C ASP A 477 -6.86 -25.31 52.36
N GLU A 478 -8.16 -25.00 52.50
CA GLU A 478 -8.79 -24.50 53.72
C GLU A 478 -10.16 -25.14 53.96
N LEU A 479 -10.25 -26.49 54.02
CA LEU A 479 -11.32 -27.13 54.81
C LEU A 479 -11.12 -28.63 55.13
N VAL A 480 -9.98 -29.04 55.72
CA VAL A 480 -9.94 -30.28 56.54
C VAL A 480 -9.15 -30.05 57.82
N GLY A 481 -9.62 -29.11 58.63
CA GLY A 481 -9.31 -29.05 60.05
C GLY A 481 -10.58 -29.37 60.84
N LEU A 482 -10.74 -30.62 61.29
CA LEU A 482 -11.59 -31.12 62.39
C LEU A 482 -12.17 -32.50 62.05
N THR A 483 -11.50 -33.58 62.46
CA THR A 483 -11.90 -34.45 63.57
C THR A 483 -11.19 -35.81 63.51
N LYS A 484 -10.33 -36.06 64.52
CA LYS A 484 -10.30 -37.25 65.40
C LYS A 484 -8.87 -37.48 65.92
N VAL A 485 -8.58 -36.79 67.02
CA VAL A 485 -7.67 -37.30 68.03
C VAL A 485 -8.44 -38.38 68.80
N VAL A 486 -7.99 -39.63 68.75
CA VAL A 486 -8.35 -40.65 69.73
C VAL A 486 -7.17 -40.75 70.71
N PRO A 487 -7.39 -40.62 72.03
CA PRO A 487 -6.33 -40.79 73.00
C PRO A 487 -6.13 -42.28 73.30
N SER A 488 -4.89 -42.71 73.47
CA SER A 488 -4.56 -43.93 74.21
C SER A 488 -3.37 -43.62 75.11
N ALA A 489 -3.59 -43.78 76.40
CA ALA A 489 -2.62 -43.63 77.47
C ALA A 489 -2.54 -44.97 78.21
N GLY A 490 -1.30 -45.41 78.48
CA GLY A 490 -0.87 -46.41 79.49
C GLY A 490 -1.20 -47.88 79.17
N GLU A 491 -0.41 -48.89 79.55
CA GLU A 491 0.82 -48.99 80.36
C GLU A 491 1.35 -50.43 80.21
N ALA A 492 2.68 -50.57 80.23
CA ALA A 492 3.56 -51.59 80.82
C ALA A 492 3.33 -53.14 80.77
N GLU A 493 4.48 -53.83 80.65
CA GLU A 493 4.85 -55.21 81.07
C GLU A 493 4.21 -56.43 80.37
N GLU A 494 4.76 -57.64 80.34
CA GLU A 494 6.09 -58.29 80.36
C GLU A 494 5.76 -59.80 80.19
N GLY A 495 6.60 -60.62 79.52
CA GLY A 495 6.61 -62.08 79.71
C GLY A 495 6.07 -63.04 78.62
N LEU A 496 7.02 -63.79 78.03
CA LEU A 496 7.07 -65.26 77.81
C LEU A 496 6.01 -66.05 77.00
N GLU A 497 6.57 -66.81 76.02
CA GLU A 497 6.29 -68.20 75.56
C GLU A 497 4.85 -68.74 75.46
N GLU A 498 4.46 -69.22 74.26
CA GLU A 498 4.28 -70.66 73.97
C GLU A 498 3.90 -70.92 72.51
N ASP A 499 4.43 -72.03 71.99
CA ASP A 499 4.21 -72.64 70.68
C ASP A 499 2.84 -73.37 70.59
N GLU A 500 2.54 -73.81 69.36
CA GLU A 500 1.73 -74.99 68.97
C GLU A 500 0.28 -74.86 68.46
N LEU A 501 0.17 -75.28 67.18
CA LEU A 501 -0.70 -76.32 66.59
C LEU A 501 -2.14 -76.04 66.11
N GLU A 502 -2.33 -76.43 64.84
CA GLU A 502 -3.44 -77.20 64.23
C GLU A 502 -4.86 -76.57 64.16
N GLN A 503 -5.73 -76.79 63.17
CA GLN A 503 -5.93 -77.68 62.00
C GLN A 503 -6.83 -76.84 61.03
N GLY A 504 -6.83 -76.95 59.70
CA GLY A 504 -7.08 -78.15 58.89
C GLY A 504 -8.57 -78.33 58.53
N LYS A 505 -8.99 -77.94 57.30
CA LYS A 505 -9.95 -78.59 56.36
C LYS A 505 -10.36 -77.60 55.25
N LEU A 506 -9.98 -77.77 53.98
CA LEU A 506 -10.47 -78.72 52.95
C LEU A 506 -12.00 -78.71 52.77
N GLU A 507 -12.47 -77.98 51.75
CA GLU A 507 -13.02 -78.52 50.49
C GLU A 507 -12.57 -77.66 49.31
#